data_AF-A0A1F8VCB2-F1
#
_entry.id   AF-A0A1F8VCB2-F1
#
_cell.length_a   1.000
_cell.length_b   1.000
_cell.length_c   1.000
_cell.angle_alpha   90.00
_cell.angle_beta   90.00
_cell.angle_gamma   90.00
#
_symmetry.space_group_name_H-M   'P 1'
#
loop_
_entity.id
_entity.type
_entity.pdbx_description
1 polymer ?
#
loop_
_entity_poly.entity_id
_entity_poly.type
_entity_poly.pdbx_seq_one_letter_code
_entity_poly.pdbx_strand_id
1 'polypeptide(L)' 'MHSDYLLEKLGPVIQAALQDDHITEIMLNPDGRLWLVHQNDGTVETGFYLQEDAKIFVRVLP' A
#
# COMPACT_ATOMS: atom_id res chain seq x y z
N MET A 1 3.43 -6.32 19.83
CA MET A 1 3.69 -4.88 20.06
C MET A 1 4.72 -4.43 19.03
N HIS A 2 4.29 -3.92 17.85
CA HIS A 2 5.06 -3.13 16.85
C HIS A 2 4.29 -2.94 15.52
N SER A 3 3.14 -3.63 15.30
CA SER A 3 2.31 -3.49 14.09
C SER A 3 1.64 -2.12 13.97
N ASP A 4 1.14 -1.57 15.07
CA ASP A 4 0.29 -0.38 15.07
C ASP A 4 1.09 0.87 14.67
N TYR A 5 2.37 0.92 15.07
CA TYR A 5 3.30 1.98 14.68
C TYR A 5 3.53 2.02 13.16
N LEU A 6 3.63 0.86 12.51
CA LEU A 6 3.79 0.80 11.06
C LEU A 6 2.49 1.20 10.36
N LEU A 7 1.36 0.69 10.83
CA LEU A 7 0.04 0.97 10.26
C LEU A 7 -0.24 2.47 10.24
N GLU A 8 0.03 3.18 11.34
CA GLU A 8 -0.11 4.64 11.45
C GLU A 8 0.72 5.41 10.41
N LYS A 9 1.86 4.87 9.97
CA LYS A 9 2.77 5.54 9.02
C LYS A 9 2.43 5.30 7.55
N LEU A 10 1.57 4.33 7.24
CA LEU A 10 1.20 3.99 5.86
C LEU A 10 0.19 4.96 5.22
N GLY A 11 -0.39 5.87 6.00
CA GLY A 11 -1.38 6.81 5.53
C GLY A 11 -2.76 6.19 5.27
N PRO A 12 -3.80 7.02 5.13
CA PRO A 12 -5.19 6.57 5.16
C PRO A 12 -5.58 5.67 3.98
N VAL A 13 -4.99 5.87 2.80
CA VAL A 13 -5.33 5.07 1.60
C VAL A 13 -4.87 3.63 1.74
N ILE A 14 -3.62 3.42 2.18
CA ILE A 14 -3.07 2.07 2.37
C ILE A 14 -3.75 1.41 3.58
N GLN A 15 -4.03 2.16 4.65
CA GLN A 15 -4.79 1.64 5.79
C GLN A 15 -6.17 1.12 5.37
N ALA A 16 -6.90 1.88 4.57
CA ALA A 16 -8.21 1.46 4.06
C ALA A 16 -8.09 0.20 3.18
N ALA A 17 -7.10 0.15 2.28
CA ALA A 17 -6.85 -1.01 1.44
C ALA A 17 -6.47 -2.26 2.25
N LEU A 18 -5.74 -2.12 3.36
CA LEU A 18 -5.40 -3.22 4.27
C LEU A 18 -6.60 -3.75 5.07
N GLN A 19 -7.73 -3.03 5.11
CA GLN A 19 -8.97 -3.48 5.76
C GLN A 19 -9.97 -4.09 4.78
N ASP A 20 -9.69 -4.08 3.47
CA ASP A 20 -10.57 -4.66 2.47
C ASP A 20 -10.10 -6.08 2.11
N ASP A 21 -10.90 -7.07 2.51
CA ASP A 21 -10.63 -8.50 2.25
C ASP A 21 -10.59 -8.86 0.75
N HIS A 22 -11.03 -7.95 -0.14
CA HIS A 22 -11.00 -8.15 -1.58
C HIS A 22 -9.77 -7.56 -2.26
N ILE A 23 -8.95 -6.78 -1.54
CA ILE A 23 -7.65 -6.33 -2.02
C ILE A 23 -6.62 -7.43 -1.82
N THR A 24 -6.03 -7.89 -2.91
CA THR A 24 -5.05 -8.98 -2.89
C THR A 24 -3.60 -8.47 -2.91
N GLU A 25 -3.38 -7.26 -3.41
CA GLU A 25 -2.04 -6.66 -3.51
C GLU A 25 -2.10 -5.13 -3.43
N ILE A 26 -1.12 -4.54 -2.75
CA ILE A 26 -0.89 -3.09 -2.65
C ILE A 26 0.54 -2.83 -3.09
N MET A 27 0.72 -2.05 -4.15
CA MET A 27 2.04 -1.73 -4.69
C MET A 27 2.27 -0.23 -4.68
N LEU A 28 3.29 0.21 -3.94
CA LEU A 28 3.83 1.57 -4.06
C LEU A 28 5.08 1.51 -4.93
N ASN A 29 4.97 2.04 -6.15
CA ASN A 29 6.07 2.02 -7.10
C ASN A 29 7.11 3.11 -6.77
N PRO A 30 8.39 2.93 -7.17
CA PRO A 30 9.43 3.93 -6.97
C PRO A 30 9.20 5.29 -7.65
N ASP A 31 8.26 5.38 -8.58
CA ASP A 31 7.82 6.62 -9.23
C ASP A 31 6.71 7.35 -8.45
N GLY A 32 6.28 6.80 -7.31
CA GLY A 32 5.25 7.35 -6.44
C GLY A 32 3.84 6.84 -6.72
N ARG A 33 3.61 6.06 -7.79
CA ARG A 33 2.26 5.55 -8.10
C ARG A 33 1.85 4.45 -7.12
N LEU A 34 0.61 4.54 -6.62
CA LEU A 34 -0.01 3.49 -5.82
C LEU A 34 -1.00 2.68 -6.67
N TRP A 35 -0.75 1.38 -6.76
CA TRP A 35 -1.61 0.42 -7.42
C TRP A 35 -2.25 -0.51 -6.39
N LEU A 36 -3.55 -0.77 -6.59
CA LEU A 36 -4.31 -1.76 -5.85
C LEU A 36 -4.78 -2.84 -6.80
N VAL A 37 -4.70 -4.09 -6.35
CA VAL A 37 -5.29 -5.23 -7.07
C VAL A 37 -6.49 -5.72 -6.27
N HIS A 38 -7.67 -5.60 -6.86
CA HIS A 38 -8.92 -6.11 -6.32
C HIS A 38 -9.27 -7.44 -7.00
N GLN A 39 -9.68 -8.44 -6.23
CA GLN A 39 -9.95 -9.78 -6.75
C GLN A 39 -11.01 -9.84 -7.86
N ASN A 40 -11.97 -8.91 -7.86
CA ASN A 40 -13.07 -8.90 -8.83
C ASN A 40 -12.89 -7.86 -9.95
N ASP A 41 -12.19 -6.76 -9.67
CA ASP A 41 -12.14 -5.59 -10.56
C ASP A 41 -10.77 -5.41 -11.23
N GLY A 42 -9.79 -6.24 -10.87
CA GLY A 42 -8.45 -6.17 -11.40
C GLY A 42 -7.63 -5.03 -10.80
N THR A 43 -6.72 -4.47 -11.59
CA THR A 43 -5.73 -3.51 -11.13
C THR A 43 -6.19 -2.07 -11.35
N VAL A 44 -6.14 -1.24 -10.31
CA VAL A 44 -6.54 0.17 -10.33
C VAL A 44 -5.40 1.05 -9.82
N GLU A 45 -5.11 2.15 -10.53
CA GLU A 45 -4.25 3.23 -10.03
C GLU A 45 -5.10 4.15 -9.14
N THR A 46 -4.73 4.26 -7.87
CA THR A 46 -5.57 4.90 -6.83
C THR A 46 -4.97 6.18 -6.26
N GLY A 47 -3.78 6.59 -6.71
CA GLY A 47 -3.17 7.83 -6.30
C GLY A 47 -1.66 7.87 -6.50
N PHE A 48 -1.07 8.97 -6.03
CA PHE A 48 0.37 9.19 -6.05
C PHE A 48 0.86 9.68 -4.69
N TYR A 49 2.00 9.17 -4.25
CA TYR A 49 2.80 9.70 -3.14
C TYR A 49 3.99 10.47 -3.72
N LEU A 50 4.58 11.38 -2.94
CA LEU A 50 5.83 12.01 -3.32
C LEU A 50 6.90 10.93 -3.48
N GLN A 51 7.72 11.05 -4.52
CA GLN A 51 8.71 10.03 -4.88
C GLN A 51 9.72 9.75 -3.76
N GLU A 52 9.96 10.73 -2.89
CA GLU A 52 10.79 10.61 -1.70
C GLU A 52 10.19 9.72 -0.61
N ASP A 53 8.86 9.72 -0.46
CA ASP A 53 8.11 8.85 0.46
C ASP A 53 7.92 7.44 -0.11
N ALA A 54 7.98 7.28 -1.42
CA ALA A 54 7.80 6.00 -2.11
C ALA A 54 8.99 5.02 -1.95
N LYS A 55 10.08 5.43 -1.29
CA LYS A 55 11.28 4.61 -1.05
C LYS A 55 11.15 3.65 0.15
N ILE A 56 9.99 3.51 0.75
CA ILE A 56 9.81 2.67 1.95
C ILE A 56 9.74 1.19 1.53
N PHE A 57 10.90 0.53 1.55
CA PHE A 57 10.99 -0.93 1.38
C PHE A 57 10.56 -1.64 2.67
N VAL A 58 9.33 -2.15 2.74
CA VAL A 58 8.99 -3.21 3.70
C VAL A 58 9.37 -4.55 3.07
N ARG A 59 10.52 -5.08 3.47
CA ARG A 59 10.92 -6.46 3.17
C ARG A 59 10.45 -7.34 4.32
N VAL A 60 9.37 -8.10 4.12
CA VAL A 60 9.04 -9.22 5.01
C VAL A 60 9.86 -10.43 4.52
N LEU A 61 10.83 -10.86 5.33
CA LEU A 61 11.50 -12.15 5.17
C LEU A 61 10.76 -13.20 6.00
N PRO A 62 10.71 -14.47 5.53
CA PRO A 62 10.06 -15.58 6.21
C PRO A 62 10.68 -15.89 7.58
#